data_AF-C5L0V6-F1
#
_entry.id   AF-C5L0V6-F1
#
_cell.length_a   1.000
_cell.length_b   1.000
_cell.length_c   1.000
_cell.angle_alpha   90.00
_cell.angle_beta   90.00
_cell.angle_gamma   90.00
#
_symmetry.space_group_name_H-M   'P 1'
#
loop_
_entity.id
_entity.type
_entity.pdbx_description
1 polymer ?
#
loop_
_entity_poly.entity_id
_entity_poly.type
_entity_poly.pdbx_seq_one_letter_code
_entity_poly.pdbx_strand_id
1 'polypeptide(L)'
;MTTTEATATKRPPSEEPTEATSPKKQKTSTTEQATTGPAVADVKRQVEYYLSDDNLRHDAFFHRKISEDPEGWLPADLVLSCNKMKQMHCTAENIEHALAEGSHLELKKDNDKLFIRRTTPLPTLSAPKGKKGPAGRSQLKNVTVHDGGVVVAVRDIPEEVEWPNIKKSLEEIVKDKVDDHEGNVVTFATSVDKDKRSCYVLMKPFDDDVQFFSDLKFKVTPFADKAAEAAASKAGEEKPEGEKAEASASTEETPKEFELKTDVVYGIALKDALKRLPAHVLRKRESRAKDRARSRNKPIMLGTQRYNNVQTANNRVRDVLRSRKAGQELKQGTPDYELIEAVLKFHPSAERKLAGMTGIKVDVSPYGETHCFYVMRGNGESEDISVVKCFNNMQQNPPYLKEDEAAVKKEAAPAEEKSS
;
A
#
# COMPACT_ATOMS: atom_id res chain seq x y z
N MET A 1 65.36 -18.79 62.43
CA MET A 1 64.68 -19.02 63.73
C MET A 1 63.43 -19.86 63.44
N THR A 2 63.05 -20.75 64.36
CA THR A 2 61.69 -21.37 64.56
C THR A 2 60.74 -21.42 63.35
N THR A 3 60.40 -22.55 62.71
CA THR A 3 59.92 -23.87 63.21
C THR A 3 58.47 -23.87 63.73
N THR A 4 57.54 -24.27 62.86
CA THR A 4 56.25 -25.02 63.07
C THR A 4 55.58 -25.18 61.68
N GLU A 5 54.94 -26.26 61.20
CA GLU A 5 54.17 -27.42 61.75
C GLU A 5 52.84 -27.07 62.46
N ALA A 6 51.75 -27.86 62.47
CA ALA A 6 51.17 -28.92 61.60
C ALA A 6 49.73 -29.20 62.15
N THR A 7 48.80 -30.03 61.66
CA THR A 7 48.67 -30.99 60.52
C THR A 7 47.18 -31.25 60.24
N ALA A 8 46.81 -31.80 59.06
CA ALA A 8 45.68 -32.74 58.85
C ALA A 8 44.22 -32.23 59.07
N THR A 9 43.10 -32.90 58.70
CA THR A 9 42.74 -33.87 57.62
C THR A 9 41.18 -34.05 57.63
N LYS A 10 40.60 -34.60 56.54
CA LYS A 10 39.44 -35.55 56.47
C LYS A 10 38.23 -35.11 55.62
N ARG A 11 37.54 -36.13 55.08
CA ARG A 11 36.44 -36.15 54.08
C ARG A 11 35.67 -37.48 54.27
N PRO A 12 34.53 -37.74 53.59
CA PRO A 12 33.20 -37.12 53.64
C PRO A 12 32.27 -37.91 54.61
N PRO A 13 30.90 -37.92 54.51
CA PRO A 13 30.19 -38.67 53.45
C PRO A 13 28.91 -38.03 52.85
N SER A 14 28.52 -38.55 51.68
CA SER A 14 27.18 -38.83 51.12
C SER A 14 25.89 -38.25 51.77
N GLU A 15 25.04 -37.60 50.97
CA GLU A 15 23.72 -38.13 50.54
C GLU A 15 23.00 -37.22 49.48
N GLU A 16 22.33 -37.84 48.51
CA GLU A 16 21.23 -37.26 47.71
C GLU A 16 19.93 -37.95 48.17
N PRO A 17 18.73 -37.32 48.15
CA PRO A 17 17.90 -37.42 46.94
C PRO A 17 16.82 -36.30 46.73
N THR A 18 16.22 -36.26 45.52
CA THR A 18 14.81 -35.83 45.21
C THR A 18 14.39 -34.36 45.53
N GLU A 19 13.34 -33.76 44.94
CA GLU A 19 12.56 -33.96 43.70
C GLU A 19 11.89 -32.61 43.32
N ALA A 20 11.21 -32.52 42.17
CA ALA A 20 10.75 -31.28 41.56
C ALA A 20 9.64 -30.52 42.31
N THR A 21 9.67 -29.18 42.24
CA THR A 21 8.45 -28.37 42.02
C THR A 21 8.72 -26.97 41.49
N SER A 22 7.76 -26.44 40.73
CA SER A 22 7.54 -25.01 40.44
C SER A 22 6.11 -24.67 40.93
N PRO A 23 5.55 -23.44 40.81
CA PRO A 23 6.12 -22.13 40.46
C PRO A 23 5.70 -20.97 41.41
N LYS A 24 6.37 -19.80 41.35
CA LYS A 24 5.68 -18.49 41.15
C LYS A 24 6.59 -17.27 41.00
N LYS A 25 6.01 -16.22 40.42
CA LYS A 25 6.57 -14.86 40.26
C LYS A 25 6.79 -14.18 41.60
N GLN A 26 7.84 -13.36 41.68
CA GLN A 26 7.71 -12.03 42.29
C GLN A 26 8.61 -11.02 41.54
N LYS A 27 8.11 -9.78 41.37
CA LYS A 27 8.90 -8.65 40.87
C LYS A 27 9.36 -7.82 42.05
N THR A 28 10.63 -7.43 42.07
CA THR A 28 11.11 -6.21 42.74
C THR A 28 12.13 -5.54 41.82
N SER A 29 11.96 -4.23 41.62
CA SER A 29 12.84 -3.34 40.85
C SER A 29 13.74 -2.52 41.79
N THR A 30 14.55 -1.61 41.21
CA THR A 30 15.61 -0.76 41.82
C THR A 30 17.00 -1.37 41.53
N THR A 31 17.73 -1.01 40.45
CA THR A 31 18.17 0.33 39.98
C THR A 31 19.04 0.97 41.07
N GLU A 32 20.37 0.88 41.04
CA GLU A 32 21.34 1.79 40.39
C GLU A 32 22.76 1.15 40.56
N GLN A 33 23.84 1.43 39.80
CA GLN A 33 24.08 2.21 38.57
C GLN A 33 25.37 1.67 37.87
N ALA A 34 25.44 1.80 36.54
CA ALA A 34 26.65 1.92 35.69
C ALA A 34 27.94 1.08 35.94
N THR A 35 28.00 -0.12 35.34
CA THR A 35 29.20 -0.58 34.57
C THR A 35 28.73 -1.17 33.23
N THR A 36 28.67 -0.35 32.18
CA THR A 36 27.94 -0.68 30.94
C THR A 36 28.77 -1.48 29.92
N GLY A 37 29.07 -2.74 30.26
CA GLY A 37 29.38 -3.78 29.28
C GLY A 37 28.14 -4.63 28.97
N PRO A 38 28.04 -5.29 27.80
CA PRO A 38 27.03 -6.33 27.59
C PRO A 38 27.27 -7.51 28.53
N ALA A 39 26.20 -8.11 29.04
CA ALA A 39 26.30 -9.30 29.88
C ALA A 39 26.94 -10.45 29.08
N VAL A 40 28.07 -10.98 29.58
CA VAL A 40 28.89 -12.02 28.93
C VAL A 40 28.04 -13.23 28.49
N ALA A 41 27.06 -13.63 29.31
CA ALA A 41 26.11 -14.70 29.00
C ALA A 41 25.18 -14.40 27.80
N ASP A 42 24.77 -13.15 27.59
CA ASP A 42 23.98 -12.76 26.42
C ASP A 42 24.84 -12.66 25.15
N VAL A 43 26.10 -12.26 25.28
CA VAL A 43 27.09 -12.33 24.19
C VAL A 43 27.26 -13.79 23.76
N LYS A 44 27.56 -14.69 24.71
CA LYS A 44 27.68 -16.14 24.47
C LYS A 44 26.46 -16.69 23.74
N ARG A 45 25.27 -16.51 24.32
CA ARG A 45 23.99 -16.98 23.78
C ARG A 45 23.70 -16.45 22.38
N GLN A 46 24.11 -15.22 22.07
CA GLN A 46 23.89 -14.64 20.75
C GLN A 46 24.85 -15.19 19.69
N VAL A 47 26.11 -15.48 20.04
CA VAL A 47 27.06 -16.12 19.12
C VAL A 47 26.71 -17.60 18.91
N GLU A 48 26.39 -18.32 19.98
CA GLU A 48 25.89 -19.71 19.92
C GLU A 48 24.60 -19.81 19.09
N TYR A 49 23.71 -18.80 19.15
CA TYR A 49 22.54 -18.74 18.26
C TYR A 49 22.94 -18.57 16.79
N TYR A 50 23.87 -17.69 16.45
CA TYR A 50 24.29 -17.48 15.05
C TYR A 50 24.92 -18.74 14.42
N LEU A 51 25.67 -19.51 15.22
CA LEU A 51 26.25 -20.79 14.81
C LEU A 51 25.38 -22.02 15.19
N SER A 52 24.13 -21.82 15.61
CA SER A 52 23.18 -22.92 15.88
C SER A 52 22.70 -23.56 14.58
N ASP A 53 22.25 -24.83 14.66
CA ASP A 53 21.64 -25.46 13.48
C ASP A 53 20.34 -24.77 13.06
N ASP A 54 19.58 -24.21 14.00
CA ASP A 54 18.35 -23.46 13.69
C ASP A 54 18.60 -22.20 12.87
N ASN A 55 19.67 -21.45 13.17
CA ASN A 55 20.07 -20.32 12.34
C ASN A 55 20.66 -20.82 11.01
N LEU A 56 21.63 -21.73 11.03
CA LEU A 56 22.36 -22.16 9.83
C LEU A 56 21.52 -22.98 8.82
N ARG A 57 20.38 -23.55 9.25
CA ARG A 57 19.36 -24.11 8.33
C ARG A 57 18.67 -23.03 7.46
N HIS A 58 18.74 -21.76 7.84
CA HIS A 58 17.99 -20.66 7.22
C HIS A 58 18.85 -19.44 6.84
N ASP A 59 20.01 -19.27 7.46
CA ASP A 59 20.95 -18.18 7.24
C ASP A 59 22.02 -18.59 6.21
N ALA A 60 21.70 -18.30 4.95
CA ALA A 60 22.58 -18.56 3.83
C ALA A 60 23.88 -17.73 3.85
N PHE A 61 23.99 -16.66 4.65
CA PHE A 61 25.21 -15.86 4.75
C PHE A 61 26.26 -16.60 5.59
N PHE A 62 25.91 -16.97 6.83
CA PHE A 62 26.85 -17.73 7.67
C PHE A 62 27.09 -19.14 7.15
N HIS A 63 26.06 -19.84 6.65
CA HIS A 63 26.26 -21.16 6.05
C HIS A 63 27.23 -21.11 4.86
N ARG A 64 27.07 -20.14 3.95
CA ARG A 64 28.00 -19.98 2.82
C ARG A 64 29.41 -19.67 3.31
N LYS A 65 29.58 -18.74 4.26
CA LYS A 65 30.90 -18.32 4.72
C LYS A 65 31.66 -19.44 5.44
N ILE A 66 30.98 -20.28 6.22
CA ILE A 66 31.60 -21.47 6.84
C ILE A 66 31.95 -22.53 5.76
N SER A 67 31.16 -22.64 4.68
CA SER A 67 31.44 -23.54 3.54
C SER A 67 32.51 -23.04 2.56
N GLU A 68 32.93 -21.78 2.63
CA GLU A 68 34.01 -21.23 1.79
C GLU A 68 35.42 -21.58 2.32
N ASP A 69 35.54 -21.86 3.61
CA ASP A 69 36.80 -22.13 4.30
C ASP A 69 36.89 -23.63 4.66
N PRO A 70 37.86 -24.42 4.14
CA PRO A 70 37.87 -25.89 4.28
C PRO A 70 37.90 -26.44 5.72
N GLU A 71 38.36 -25.64 6.68
CA GLU A 71 38.36 -25.98 8.12
C GLU A 71 37.15 -25.39 8.89
N GLY A 72 36.27 -24.63 8.24
CA GLY A 72 35.07 -24.05 8.87
C GLY A 72 35.30 -22.90 9.85
N TRP A 73 36.44 -22.21 9.78
CA TRP A 73 36.74 -21.04 10.63
C TRP A 73 35.98 -19.79 10.16
N LEU A 74 35.30 -19.12 11.09
CA LEU A 74 34.56 -17.88 10.88
C LEU A 74 35.26 -16.72 11.61
N PRO A 75 35.68 -15.64 10.92
CA PRO A 75 36.23 -14.44 11.57
C PRO A 75 35.20 -13.79 12.51
N ALA A 76 35.60 -13.47 13.74
CA ALA A 76 34.75 -12.80 14.72
C ALA A 76 34.28 -11.41 14.24
N ASP A 77 35.06 -10.75 13.38
CA ASP A 77 34.68 -9.50 12.70
C ASP A 77 33.32 -9.58 12.00
N LEU A 78 32.98 -10.74 11.43
CA LEU A 78 31.69 -10.95 10.75
C LEU A 78 30.53 -11.06 11.76
N VAL A 79 30.78 -11.65 12.91
CA VAL A 79 29.82 -11.73 14.02
C VAL A 79 29.61 -10.35 14.64
N LEU A 80 30.70 -9.61 14.89
CA LEU A 80 30.67 -8.20 15.30
C LEU A 80 29.98 -7.29 14.27
N SER A 81 30.00 -7.65 12.98
CA SER A 81 29.31 -6.91 11.93
C SER A 81 27.77 -7.01 12.04
N CYS A 82 27.23 -8.00 12.74
CA CYS A 82 25.79 -8.22 12.85
C CYS A 82 25.08 -7.16 13.70
N ASN A 83 23.89 -6.76 13.25
CA ASN A 83 23.10 -5.69 13.90
C ASN A 83 22.83 -5.93 15.39
N LYS A 84 22.67 -7.19 15.84
CA LYS A 84 22.40 -7.50 17.24
C LYS A 84 23.65 -7.38 18.12
N MET A 85 24.84 -7.71 17.61
CA MET A 85 26.11 -7.51 18.33
C MET A 85 26.45 -6.01 18.42
N LYS A 86 26.20 -5.26 17.34
CA LYS A 86 26.30 -3.78 17.33
C LYS A 86 25.39 -3.12 18.36
N GLN A 87 24.12 -3.57 18.46
CA GLN A 87 23.17 -3.09 19.47
C GLN A 87 23.57 -3.42 20.92
N MET A 88 24.45 -4.41 21.13
CA MET A 88 24.96 -4.79 22.44
C MET A 88 26.37 -4.22 22.71
N HIS A 89 26.93 -3.41 21.79
CA HIS A 89 28.27 -2.83 21.90
C HIS A 89 29.37 -3.87 22.22
N CYS A 90 29.27 -5.07 21.64
CA CYS A 90 30.26 -6.13 21.84
C CYS A 90 31.62 -5.78 21.25
N THR A 91 32.69 -6.09 21.98
CA THR A 91 34.10 -6.09 21.51
C THR A 91 34.54 -7.53 21.20
N ALA A 92 35.72 -7.71 20.58
CA ALA A 92 36.31 -9.03 20.39
C ALA A 92 36.64 -9.71 21.73
N GLU A 93 37.16 -8.95 22.70
CA GLU A 93 37.46 -9.40 24.07
C GLU A 93 36.22 -9.96 24.78
N ASN A 94 35.06 -9.30 24.62
CA ASN A 94 33.79 -9.78 25.17
C ASN A 94 33.34 -11.10 24.53
N ILE A 95 33.70 -11.38 23.27
CA ILE A 95 33.42 -12.65 22.60
C ILE A 95 34.40 -13.74 23.08
N GLU A 96 35.69 -13.39 23.24
CA GLU A 96 36.73 -14.29 23.76
C GLU A 96 36.37 -14.78 25.17
N HIS A 97 36.05 -13.87 26.10
CA HIS A 97 35.60 -14.21 27.45
C HIS A 97 34.26 -14.98 27.47
N ALA A 98 33.32 -14.64 26.58
CA ALA A 98 32.02 -15.30 26.50
C ALA A 98 32.07 -16.73 25.98
N LEU A 99 33.07 -17.07 25.16
CA LEU A 99 33.21 -18.42 24.59
C LEU A 99 34.23 -19.28 25.35
N ALA A 100 35.20 -18.67 26.06
CA ALA A 100 36.11 -19.36 26.97
C ALA A 100 35.37 -20.09 28.12
N GLU A 101 34.26 -19.53 28.62
CA GLU A 101 33.41 -20.17 29.65
C GLU A 101 32.51 -21.26 29.07
N GLY A 102 33.12 -22.34 28.57
CA GLY A 102 32.44 -23.59 28.23
C GLY A 102 31.39 -23.46 27.12
N SER A 103 31.76 -22.90 25.96
CA SER A 103 30.96 -23.04 24.74
C SER A 103 31.26 -24.38 24.03
N HIS A 104 30.37 -24.77 23.12
CA HIS A 104 30.57 -25.89 22.18
C HIS A 104 31.26 -25.47 20.87
N LEU A 105 31.68 -24.20 20.79
CA LEU A 105 32.41 -23.59 19.68
C LEU A 105 33.90 -23.48 20.03
N GLU A 106 34.76 -23.73 19.05
CA GLU A 106 36.21 -23.56 19.19
C GLU A 106 36.64 -22.12 18.92
N LEU A 107 37.64 -21.64 19.68
CA LEU A 107 38.32 -20.37 19.45
C LEU A 107 39.73 -20.60 18.89
N LYS A 108 40.15 -19.74 17.96
CA LYS A 108 41.53 -19.62 17.50
C LYS A 108 41.89 -18.14 17.36
N LYS A 109 43.02 -17.72 17.93
CA LYS A 109 43.57 -16.37 17.75
C LYS A 109 44.78 -16.44 16.82
N ASP A 110 44.78 -15.65 15.76
CA ASP A 110 45.86 -15.59 14.77
C ASP A 110 46.04 -14.14 14.28
N ASN A 111 47.27 -13.61 14.37
CA ASN A 111 47.62 -12.22 14.02
C ASN A 111 46.60 -11.18 14.55
N ASP A 112 46.33 -11.27 15.86
CA ASP A 112 45.33 -10.50 16.64
C ASP A 112 43.85 -10.58 16.16
N LYS A 113 43.53 -11.47 15.22
CA LYS A 113 42.15 -11.77 14.82
C LYS A 113 41.64 -13.00 15.54
N LEU A 114 40.43 -12.90 16.07
CA LEU A 114 39.70 -14.01 16.68
C LEU A 114 38.89 -14.74 15.60
N PHE A 115 39.00 -16.06 15.56
CA PHE A 115 38.24 -16.96 14.71
C PHE A 115 37.44 -17.94 15.57
N ILE A 116 36.25 -18.28 15.09
CA ILE A 116 35.27 -19.11 15.79
C ILE A 116 34.90 -20.28 14.86
N ARG A 117 34.91 -21.52 15.36
CA ARG A 117 34.54 -22.72 14.58
C ARG A 117 33.48 -23.55 15.31
N ARG A 118 32.65 -24.26 14.53
CA ARG A 118 31.73 -25.28 15.03
C ARG A 118 32.43 -26.63 15.14
N THR A 119 32.24 -27.31 16.26
CA THR A 119 32.60 -28.73 16.41
C THR A 119 31.64 -29.67 15.67
N THR A 120 30.41 -29.21 15.39
CA THR A 120 29.37 -29.97 14.68
C THR A 120 29.34 -29.68 13.18
N PRO A 121 29.09 -30.70 12.33
CA PRO A 121 29.00 -30.53 10.87
C PRO A 121 27.88 -29.56 10.49
N LEU A 122 28.02 -28.91 9.33
CA LEU A 122 27.02 -27.96 8.84
C LEU A 122 25.67 -28.66 8.57
N PRO A 123 24.55 -28.11 9.05
CA PRO A 123 23.23 -28.61 8.70
C PRO A 123 22.95 -28.30 7.23
N THR A 124 22.20 -29.15 6.54
CA THR A 124 21.75 -28.87 5.18
C THR A 124 20.89 -27.61 5.15
N LEU A 125 21.17 -26.70 4.20
CA LEU A 125 20.33 -25.52 3.99
C LEU A 125 18.90 -25.96 3.70
N SER A 126 17.97 -25.53 4.55
CA SER A 126 16.55 -25.71 4.28
C SER A 126 16.19 -24.81 3.11
N ALA A 127 16.02 -25.42 1.93
CA ALA A 127 15.52 -24.74 0.74
C ALA A 127 14.31 -23.88 1.17
N PRO A 128 14.36 -22.55 0.97
CA PRO A 128 13.57 -21.64 1.79
C PRO A 128 12.09 -21.94 1.63
N LYS A 129 11.45 -22.45 2.71
CA LYS A 129 9.99 -22.52 2.82
C LYS A 129 9.47 -21.16 2.41
N GLY A 130 8.81 -21.10 1.25
CA GLY A 130 8.61 -19.85 0.53
C GLY A 130 7.84 -18.83 1.35
N LYS A 131 8.56 -17.98 2.09
CA LYS A 131 8.02 -16.71 2.57
C LYS A 131 7.47 -16.05 1.33
N LYS A 132 6.15 -15.81 1.30
CA LYS A 132 5.51 -15.01 0.26
C LYS A 132 5.98 -13.56 0.44
N GLY A 133 7.21 -13.30 0.03
CA GLY A 133 7.69 -11.95 -0.22
C GLY A 133 6.76 -11.25 -1.21
N PRO A 134 6.77 -9.91 -1.28
CA PRO A 134 5.97 -9.20 -2.25
C PRO A 134 6.23 -9.78 -3.64
N ALA A 135 5.18 -10.30 -4.28
CA ALA A 135 5.30 -11.13 -5.48
C ALA A 135 6.25 -10.48 -6.49
N GLY A 136 7.28 -11.24 -6.90
CA GLY A 136 8.49 -10.74 -7.55
C GLY A 136 8.18 -9.67 -8.58
N ARG A 137 8.74 -8.47 -8.37
CA ARG A 137 8.24 -7.16 -8.86
C ARG A 137 7.83 -7.17 -10.33
N SER A 138 6.61 -7.64 -10.60
CA SER A 138 5.92 -7.40 -11.85
C SER A 138 5.85 -5.89 -12.00
N GLN A 139 6.59 -5.36 -12.98
CA GLN A 139 6.45 -3.97 -13.36
C GLN A 139 5.08 -3.84 -14.01
N LEU A 140 4.08 -3.57 -13.16
CA LEU A 140 2.72 -3.23 -13.54
C LEU A 140 2.81 -2.03 -14.48
N LYS A 141 2.79 -2.31 -15.78
CA LYS A 141 2.83 -1.29 -16.81
C LYS A 141 1.59 -0.43 -16.62
N ASN A 142 1.76 0.88 -16.77
CA ASN A 142 0.71 1.87 -16.53
C ASN A 142 0.28 1.97 -15.05
N VAL A 143 1.20 1.86 -14.07
CA VAL A 143 0.95 2.42 -12.72
C VAL A 143 1.14 3.94 -12.80
N THR A 144 0.08 4.69 -12.47
CA THR A 144 0.17 6.14 -12.33
C THR A 144 0.75 6.49 -10.96
N VAL A 145 1.39 7.65 -10.86
CA VAL A 145 1.96 8.14 -9.60
C VAL A 145 0.88 8.35 -8.51
N HIS A 146 -0.39 8.47 -8.91
CA HIS A 146 -1.54 8.77 -8.06
C HIS A 146 -2.50 7.60 -7.83
N ASP A 147 -2.26 6.41 -8.38
CA ASP A 147 -3.17 5.24 -8.28
C ASP A 147 -3.60 4.86 -6.85
N GLY A 148 -2.81 5.20 -5.83
CA GLY A 148 -3.13 4.94 -4.41
C GLY A 148 -3.89 6.06 -3.69
N GLY A 149 -4.07 7.20 -4.34
CA GLY A 149 -4.62 8.45 -3.82
C GLY A 149 -3.88 9.66 -4.40
N VAL A 150 -4.61 10.62 -4.96
CA VAL A 150 -4.07 11.90 -5.44
C VAL A 150 -3.50 12.68 -4.25
N VAL A 151 -2.35 13.32 -4.44
CA VAL A 151 -1.82 14.31 -3.49
C VAL A 151 -2.00 15.66 -4.15
N VAL A 152 -2.75 16.51 -3.46
CA VAL A 152 -3.19 17.82 -3.91
C VAL A 152 -2.54 18.87 -3.03
N ALA A 153 -2.03 19.95 -3.61
CA ALA A 153 -1.68 21.16 -2.88
C ALA A 153 -2.84 22.15 -2.99
N VAL A 154 -3.29 22.69 -1.86
CA VAL A 154 -4.11 23.90 -1.84
C VAL A 154 -3.17 25.07 -1.58
N ARG A 155 -3.24 26.12 -2.39
CA ARG A 155 -2.39 27.31 -2.33
C ARG A 155 -3.22 28.56 -2.06
N ASP A 156 -2.52 29.67 -1.81
CA ASP A 156 -3.08 31.02 -1.69
C ASP A 156 -4.18 31.13 -0.60
N ILE A 157 -4.05 30.38 0.49
CA ILE A 157 -5.07 30.27 1.55
C ILE A 157 -5.10 31.55 2.40
N PRO A 158 -6.20 32.34 2.40
CA PRO A 158 -6.35 33.57 3.21
C PRO A 158 -6.19 33.32 4.71
N GLU A 159 -5.81 34.33 5.49
CA GLU A 159 -5.46 34.14 6.90
C GLU A 159 -6.63 33.61 7.73
N GLU A 160 -7.84 34.07 7.43
CA GLU A 160 -9.11 33.69 8.07
C GLU A 160 -9.57 32.26 7.75
N VAL A 161 -8.96 31.59 6.76
CA VAL A 161 -9.36 30.26 6.30
C VAL A 161 -8.48 29.18 6.93
N GLU A 162 -9.06 28.43 7.87
CA GLU A 162 -8.40 27.28 8.48
C GLU A 162 -8.62 25.96 7.70
N TRP A 163 -7.82 24.95 8.03
CA TRP A 163 -7.94 23.60 7.47
C TRP A 163 -9.36 22.99 7.60
N PRO A 164 -10.10 23.11 8.72
CA PRO A 164 -11.44 22.52 8.81
C PRO A 164 -12.46 23.08 7.81
N ASN A 165 -12.29 24.34 7.35
CA ASN A 165 -13.11 24.93 6.29
C ASN A 165 -12.81 24.29 4.93
N ILE A 166 -11.52 24.23 4.58
CA ILE A 166 -11.03 23.59 3.35
C ILE A 166 -11.47 22.12 3.31
N LYS A 167 -11.34 21.42 4.45
CA LYS A 167 -11.79 20.04 4.62
C LYS A 167 -13.28 19.90 4.29
N LYS A 168 -14.14 20.73 4.88
CA LYS A 168 -15.60 20.67 4.65
C LYS A 168 -15.94 20.87 3.17
N SER A 169 -15.43 21.93 2.53
CA SER A 169 -15.70 22.19 1.11
C SER A 169 -15.21 21.04 0.20
N LEU A 170 -14.03 20.46 0.46
CA LEU A 170 -13.52 19.33 -0.32
C LEU A 170 -14.32 18.04 -0.08
N GLU A 171 -14.78 17.77 1.15
CA GLU A 171 -15.64 16.62 1.43
C GLU A 171 -17.00 16.74 0.76
N GLU A 172 -17.60 17.94 0.74
CA GLU A 172 -18.88 18.22 0.09
C GLU A 172 -18.78 18.09 -1.44
N ILE A 173 -17.75 18.66 -2.06
CA ILE A 173 -17.53 18.64 -3.52
C ILE A 173 -17.23 17.24 -4.07
N VAL A 174 -16.56 16.38 -3.30
CA VAL A 174 -16.09 15.06 -3.76
C VAL A 174 -16.99 13.92 -3.26
N LYS A 175 -18.01 14.22 -2.44
CA LYS A 175 -19.00 13.25 -1.94
C LYS A 175 -19.66 12.43 -3.05
N ASP A 176 -20.11 13.08 -4.10
CA ASP A 176 -20.83 12.46 -5.23
C ASP A 176 -19.86 11.91 -6.31
N LYS A 177 -18.57 11.78 -5.98
CA LYS A 177 -17.50 11.26 -6.86
C LYS A 177 -16.84 9.98 -6.36
N VAL A 178 -17.17 9.51 -5.17
CA VAL A 178 -16.57 8.31 -4.58
C VAL A 178 -17.65 7.45 -3.92
N ASP A 179 -17.95 6.29 -4.52
CA ASP A 179 -18.86 5.28 -3.98
C ASP A 179 -18.28 4.62 -2.72
N ASP A 180 -18.35 5.32 -1.58
CA ASP A 180 -17.61 4.95 -0.38
C ASP A 180 -18.46 5.03 0.90
N HIS A 181 -19.01 3.87 1.28
CA HIS A 181 -19.75 3.70 2.53
C HIS A 181 -18.91 3.95 3.80
N GLU A 182 -17.56 4.11 3.73
CA GLU A 182 -16.75 4.52 4.89
C GLU A 182 -16.91 6.01 5.26
N GLY A 183 -17.61 6.83 4.47
CA GLY A 183 -18.01 8.19 4.88
C GLY A 183 -16.89 9.24 5.01
N ASN A 184 -15.68 8.97 4.52
CA ASN A 184 -14.63 10.01 4.41
C ASN A 184 -13.72 9.83 3.20
N VAL A 185 -13.57 10.90 2.41
CA VAL A 185 -12.71 10.95 1.20
C VAL A 185 -11.29 11.43 1.52
N VAL A 186 -11.11 12.21 2.59
CA VAL A 186 -9.81 12.73 3.02
C VAL A 186 -9.03 11.64 3.75
N THR A 187 -7.99 11.09 3.10
CA THR A 187 -7.16 10.06 3.74
C THR A 187 -6.12 10.65 4.68
N PHE A 188 -5.61 11.86 4.39
CA PHE A 188 -4.73 12.64 5.28
C PHE A 188 -4.68 14.10 4.79
N ALA A 189 -4.35 15.04 5.67
CA ALA A 189 -3.91 16.38 5.27
C ALA A 189 -2.83 16.90 6.22
N THR A 190 -1.92 17.74 5.71
CA THR A 190 -1.03 18.54 6.56
C THR A 190 -1.77 19.76 7.09
N SER A 191 -1.35 20.28 8.24
CA SER A 191 -1.68 21.65 8.66
C SER A 191 -1.33 22.67 7.56
N VAL A 192 -2.00 23.82 7.57
CA VAL A 192 -1.64 24.96 6.72
C VAL A 192 -0.25 25.47 7.14
N ASP A 193 0.66 25.55 6.18
CA ASP A 193 2.00 26.12 6.32
C ASP A 193 1.85 27.64 6.50
N LYS A 194 2.31 28.18 7.64
CA LYS A 194 2.08 29.59 7.99
C LYS A 194 2.77 30.56 7.02
N ASP A 195 4.00 30.23 6.62
CA ASP A 195 4.85 31.08 5.78
C ASP A 195 4.45 30.97 4.30
N LYS A 196 3.96 29.80 3.88
CA LYS A 196 3.64 29.48 2.48
C LYS A 196 2.14 29.42 2.18
N ARG A 197 1.28 29.74 3.15
CA ARG A 197 -0.20 29.74 3.09
C ARG A 197 -0.77 28.60 2.22
N SER A 198 -0.29 27.39 2.46
CA SER A 198 -0.60 26.20 1.64
C SER A 198 -0.66 24.93 2.47
N CYS A 199 -1.42 23.93 2.03
CA CYS A 199 -1.48 22.61 2.66
C CYS A 199 -1.44 21.48 1.61
N TYR A 200 -1.03 20.29 2.04
CA TYR A 200 -1.05 19.08 1.21
C TYR A 200 -2.16 18.13 1.69
N VAL A 201 -3.02 17.70 0.77
CA VAL A 201 -4.16 16.83 1.02
C VAL A 201 -3.99 15.52 0.23
N LEU A 202 -4.12 14.38 0.90
CA LEU A 202 -4.16 13.05 0.28
C LEU A 202 -5.61 12.59 0.18
N MET A 203 -6.11 12.50 -1.05
CA MET A 203 -7.49 12.10 -1.36
C MET A 203 -7.56 10.57 -1.55
N LYS A 204 -8.73 9.96 -1.30
CA LYS A 204 -9.03 8.62 -1.83
C LYS A 204 -9.01 8.69 -3.37
N PRO A 205 -8.44 7.68 -4.07
CA PRO A 205 -8.39 7.70 -5.53
C PRO A 205 -9.74 7.31 -6.14
N PHE A 206 -10.19 8.06 -7.15
CA PHE A 206 -11.40 7.81 -7.92
C PHE A 206 -11.12 7.94 -9.42
N ASP A 207 -12.13 7.86 -10.29
CA ASP A 207 -11.91 7.90 -11.74
C ASP A 207 -11.83 9.34 -12.25
N ASP A 208 -10.84 9.59 -13.12
CA ASP A 208 -10.39 10.91 -13.59
C ASP A 208 -9.96 11.90 -12.47
N ASP A 209 -9.62 11.37 -11.29
CA ASP A 209 -9.24 12.12 -10.08
C ASP A 209 -8.12 13.14 -10.28
N VAL A 210 -7.06 12.77 -11.02
CA VAL A 210 -5.94 13.65 -11.38
C VAL A 210 -6.38 14.85 -12.23
N GLN A 211 -7.31 14.66 -13.17
CA GLN A 211 -7.77 15.77 -14.02
C GLN A 211 -8.73 16.67 -13.24
N PHE A 212 -9.65 16.06 -12.48
CA PHE A 212 -10.56 16.78 -11.58
C PHE A 212 -9.82 17.73 -10.64
N PHE A 213 -8.79 17.27 -9.93
CA PHE A 213 -7.99 18.13 -9.03
C PHE A 213 -7.00 19.07 -9.74
N SER A 214 -6.85 18.98 -11.06
CA SER A 214 -6.08 19.97 -11.84
C SER A 214 -6.93 21.17 -12.27
N ASP A 215 -8.23 20.95 -12.51
CA ASP A 215 -9.15 21.99 -12.99
C ASP A 215 -10.04 22.57 -11.87
N LEU A 216 -10.09 21.92 -10.70
CA LEU A 216 -10.93 22.32 -9.57
C LEU A 216 -10.52 23.68 -8.96
N LYS A 217 -11.50 24.59 -8.97
CA LYS A 217 -11.57 25.76 -8.10
C LYS A 217 -12.78 25.60 -7.19
N PHE A 218 -12.68 26.06 -5.94
CA PHE A 218 -13.74 25.89 -4.98
C PHE A 218 -13.85 27.08 -4.04
N LYS A 219 -15.08 27.36 -3.60
CA LYS A 219 -15.36 28.39 -2.61
C LYS A 219 -15.20 27.84 -1.20
N VAL A 220 -14.62 28.67 -0.33
CA VAL A 220 -14.51 28.40 1.10
C VAL A 220 -15.00 29.62 1.86
N THR A 221 -15.98 29.41 2.74
CA THR A 221 -16.34 30.37 3.78
C THR A 221 -15.55 30.03 5.05
N PRO A 222 -14.98 31.01 5.76
CA PRO A 222 -14.42 30.79 7.09
C PRO A 222 -15.54 30.43 8.07
N PHE A 223 -15.21 29.84 9.23
CA PHE A 223 -16.21 29.70 10.28
C PHE A 223 -16.43 31.09 10.87
N ALA A 224 -17.68 31.56 10.89
CA ALA A 224 -18.02 32.75 11.66
C ALA A 224 -17.62 32.51 13.13
N ASP A 225 -16.99 33.51 13.75
CA ASP A 225 -16.58 33.41 15.15
C ASP A 225 -17.77 33.02 16.02
N LYS A 226 -17.55 32.07 16.95
CA LYS A 226 -18.61 31.52 17.82
C LYS A 226 -19.31 32.57 18.71
N ALA A 227 -18.77 33.79 18.77
CA ALA A 227 -19.43 34.94 19.36
C ALA A 227 -20.72 35.35 18.62
N ALA A 228 -20.77 35.25 17.29
CA ALA A 228 -21.90 35.70 16.48
C ALA A 228 -23.15 34.81 16.63
N GLU A 229 -22.98 33.49 16.55
CA GLU A 229 -24.07 32.50 16.67
C GLU A 229 -24.71 32.52 18.08
N ALA A 230 -23.88 32.74 19.11
CA ALA A 230 -24.32 32.90 20.50
C ALA A 230 -25.08 34.21 20.74
N ALA A 231 -24.82 35.27 19.97
CA ALA A 231 -25.55 36.54 20.03
C ALA A 231 -26.91 36.44 19.31
N ALA A 232 -26.95 35.82 18.12
CA ALA A 232 -28.18 35.63 17.35
C ALA A 232 -29.24 34.81 18.11
N SER A 233 -28.80 33.86 18.93
CA SER A 233 -29.66 32.94 19.71
C SER A 233 -30.34 33.58 20.94
N LYS A 234 -30.33 34.91 21.09
CA LYS A 234 -30.87 35.64 22.26
C LYS A 234 -31.77 36.84 21.94
N ALA A 235 -32.16 37.04 20.68
CA ALA A 235 -33.03 38.13 20.25
C ALA A 235 -34.29 37.60 19.53
N GLY A 236 -35.29 37.20 20.31
CA GLY A 236 -36.60 36.76 19.81
C GLY A 236 -37.66 36.83 20.91
N GLU A 237 -38.84 37.33 20.56
CA GLU A 237 -39.97 37.70 21.44
C GLU A 237 -39.67 38.87 22.41
N GLU A 238 -40.48 39.93 22.54
CA GLU A 238 -41.78 40.27 21.93
C GLU A 238 -41.78 41.69 21.29
N LYS A 239 -42.86 42.02 20.56
CA LYS A 239 -43.17 43.39 20.10
C LYS A 239 -43.79 44.24 21.23
N PRO A 240 -43.77 45.58 21.09
CA PRO A 240 -45.04 46.23 20.72
C PRO A 240 -44.92 47.25 19.57
N GLU A 241 -46.05 47.77 19.11
CA GLU A 241 -46.16 48.74 18.01
C GLU A 241 -46.13 50.19 18.53
N GLY A 242 -45.54 51.14 17.77
CA GLY A 242 -45.58 52.55 18.17
C GLY A 242 -44.70 53.54 17.37
N GLU A 243 -45.32 54.19 16.37
CA GLU A 243 -44.91 55.48 15.78
C GLU A 243 -43.54 55.59 15.05
N LYS A 244 -43.24 56.79 14.50
CA LYS A 244 -42.20 57.02 13.47
C LYS A 244 -40.98 57.78 14.00
N ALA A 245 -39.79 57.36 13.59
CA ALA A 245 -38.63 58.24 13.40
C ALA A 245 -37.71 57.67 12.31
N GLU A 246 -36.99 58.53 11.59
CA GLU A 246 -36.01 58.14 10.56
C GLU A 246 -34.61 57.97 11.17
N ALA A 247 -33.94 56.85 10.92
CA ALA A 247 -32.49 56.70 11.11
C ALA A 247 -31.94 55.56 10.23
N SER A 248 -30.81 55.81 9.55
CA SER A 248 -30.17 54.87 8.62
C SER A 248 -29.01 54.10 9.25
N ALA A 249 -29.02 52.76 9.18
CA ALA A 249 -27.82 51.91 9.25
C ALA A 249 -28.13 50.44 8.89
N SER A 250 -28.29 50.12 7.61
CA SER A 250 -28.39 48.72 7.14
C SER A 250 -27.01 48.22 6.71
N THR A 251 -26.40 47.32 7.49
CA THR A 251 -25.19 46.58 7.13
C THR A 251 -25.46 45.08 7.30
N GLU A 252 -26.02 44.45 6.28
CA GLU A 252 -25.99 42.99 6.16
C GLU A 252 -24.55 42.57 5.81
N GLU A 253 -23.80 42.05 6.77
CA GLU A 253 -22.48 41.47 6.51
C GLU A 253 -22.64 40.14 5.78
N THR A 254 -22.57 40.21 4.44
CA THR A 254 -22.50 39.00 3.60
C THR A 254 -21.25 38.20 3.97
N PRO A 255 -21.35 36.86 4.16
CA PRO A 255 -20.20 36.06 4.55
C PRO A 255 -19.14 36.08 3.45
N LYS A 256 -17.90 36.44 3.81
CA LYS A 256 -16.77 36.50 2.87
C LYS A 256 -16.48 35.12 2.30
N GLU A 257 -16.80 34.92 1.03
CA GLU A 257 -16.38 33.75 0.26
C GLU A 257 -14.99 33.98 -0.34
N PHE A 258 -14.12 32.97 -0.22
CA PHE A 258 -12.80 32.96 -0.86
C PHE A 258 -12.72 31.85 -1.92
N GLU A 259 -12.22 32.15 -3.13
CA GLU A 259 -11.93 31.13 -4.15
C GLU A 259 -10.53 30.55 -3.93
N LEU A 260 -10.46 29.25 -3.65
CA LEU A 260 -9.22 28.47 -3.60
C LEU A 260 -9.07 27.58 -4.84
N LYS A 261 -7.83 27.18 -5.10
CA LYS A 261 -7.44 26.33 -6.24
C LYS A 261 -6.68 25.11 -5.75
N THR A 262 -6.80 24.00 -6.49
CA THR A 262 -6.03 22.78 -6.25
C THR A 262 -4.99 22.57 -7.34
N ASP A 263 -3.80 22.13 -6.94
CA ASP A 263 -2.73 21.69 -7.83
C ASP A 263 -2.39 20.21 -7.56
N VAL A 264 -2.37 19.36 -8.58
CA VAL A 264 -1.87 17.98 -8.42
C VAL A 264 -0.35 17.97 -8.29
N VAL A 265 0.16 17.30 -7.26
CA VAL A 265 1.55 17.41 -6.83
C VAL A 265 2.41 16.28 -7.41
N TYR A 266 3.42 16.64 -8.19
CA TYR A 266 4.35 15.70 -8.85
C TYR A 266 5.79 15.81 -8.32
N GLY A 267 6.66 14.92 -8.80
CA GLY A 267 8.12 15.07 -8.73
C GLY A 267 8.70 15.14 -7.30
N ILE A 268 9.47 16.21 -7.04
CA ILE A 268 10.15 16.43 -5.75
C ILE A 268 9.14 16.83 -4.67
N ALA A 269 8.25 17.78 -4.96
CA ALA A 269 7.21 18.23 -4.03
C ALA A 269 6.33 17.06 -3.55
N LEU A 270 6.03 16.09 -4.44
CA LEU A 270 5.32 14.88 -4.04
C LEU A 270 6.13 14.02 -3.06
N LYS A 271 7.42 13.79 -3.33
CA LYS A 271 8.28 13.04 -2.41
C LYS A 271 8.32 13.70 -1.03
N ASP A 272 8.36 15.02 -0.97
CA ASP A 272 8.41 15.77 0.29
C ASP A 272 7.06 15.81 1.01
N ALA A 273 5.93 15.86 0.29
CA ALA A 273 4.61 15.64 0.87
C ALA A 273 4.45 14.21 1.41
N LEU A 274 4.91 13.19 0.67
CA LEU A 274 4.87 11.78 1.11
C LEU A 274 5.75 11.52 2.36
N LYS A 275 6.88 12.22 2.53
CA LYS A 275 7.70 12.17 3.76
C LYS A 275 6.95 12.67 5.00
N ARG A 276 5.94 13.54 4.85
CA ARG A 276 5.12 14.06 5.95
C ARG A 276 3.99 13.09 6.36
N LEU A 277 3.77 11.99 5.62
CA LEU A 277 2.70 11.03 5.90
C LEU A 277 3.13 9.95 6.92
N PRO A 278 2.26 9.56 7.88
CA PRO A 278 2.50 8.40 8.73
C PRO A 278 2.67 7.11 7.92
N ALA A 279 3.53 6.19 8.40
CA ALA A 279 3.83 4.93 7.71
C ALA A 279 2.59 4.05 7.42
N HIS A 280 1.55 4.10 8.27
CA HIS A 280 0.31 3.37 8.02
C HIS A 280 -0.50 3.97 6.85
N VAL A 281 -0.48 5.29 6.67
CA VAL A 281 -1.11 5.99 5.53
C VAL A 281 -0.38 5.63 4.24
N LEU A 282 0.96 5.68 4.25
CA LEU A 282 1.78 5.25 3.11
C LEU A 282 1.49 3.78 2.71
N ARG A 283 1.35 2.88 3.69
CA ARG A 283 0.98 1.48 3.44
C ARG A 283 -0.46 1.31 2.91
N LYS A 284 -1.45 2.06 3.41
CA LYS A 284 -2.83 2.05 2.86
C LYS A 284 -2.84 2.59 1.42
N ARG A 285 -2.04 3.63 1.13
CA ARG A 285 -1.83 4.17 -0.23
C ARG A 285 -1.17 3.16 -1.17
N GLU A 286 -0.13 2.45 -0.74
CA GLU A 286 0.55 1.43 -1.55
C GLU A 286 -0.36 0.23 -1.86
N SER A 287 -1.17 -0.23 -0.89
CA SER A 287 -2.19 -1.26 -1.17
C SER A 287 -3.18 -0.76 -2.21
N ARG A 288 -3.83 0.40 -2.00
CA ARG A 288 -4.78 0.98 -2.96
C ARG A 288 -4.20 1.08 -4.37
N ALA A 289 -2.95 1.52 -4.50
CA ALA A 289 -2.27 1.61 -5.80
C ALA A 289 -2.11 0.23 -6.46
N LYS A 290 -1.69 -0.78 -5.69
CA LYS A 290 -1.56 -2.16 -6.15
C LYS A 290 -2.91 -2.78 -6.49
N ASP A 291 -3.96 -2.46 -5.74
CA ASP A 291 -5.29 -3.04 -5.89
C ASP A 291 -6.07 -2.40 -7.05
N ARG A 292 -5.93 -1.08 -7.28
CA ARG A 292 -6.34 -0.40 -8.54
C ARG A 292 -5.52 -0.90 -9.74
N ALA A 293 -4.21 -1.11 -9.59
CA ALA A 293 -3.39 -1.66 -10.68
C ALA A 293 -3.68 -3.15 -10.97
N ARG A 294 -4.23 -3.90 -10.01
CA ARG A 294 -4.77 -5.25 -10.19
C ARG A 294 -6.10 -5.20 -10.95
N SER A 295 -7.08 -4.41 -10.51
CA SER A 295 -8.40 -4.34 -11.18
C SER A 295 -8.28 -3.84 -12.61
N ARG A 296 -7.47 -2.80 -12.86
CA ARG A 296 -7.18 -2.26 -14.21
C ARG A 296 -6.40 -3.23 -15.11
N ASN A 297 -5.78 -4.28 -14.56
CA ASN A 297 -5.08 -5.33 -15.31
C ASN A 297 -5.67 -6.73 -15.07
N LYS A 298 -6.97 -6.80 -14.76
CA LYS A 298 -7.68 -8.06 -14.56
C LYS A 298 -8.09 -8.64 -15.93
N PRO A 299 -7.68 -9.88 -16.26
CA PRO A 299 -7.82 -10.42 -17.61
C PRO A 299 -9.26 -10.82 -17.96
N ILE A 300 -9.59 -10.69 -19.25
CA ILE A 300 -10.90 -11.02 -19.81
C ILE A 300 -10.77 -11.98 -21.00
N MET A 301 -11.85 -12.68 -21.33
CA MET A 301 -12.00 -13.46 -22.57
C MET A 301 -13.05 -12.83 -23.47
N LEU A 302 -12.76 -12.72 -24.77
CA LEU A 302 -13.72 -12.31 -25.80
C LEU A 302 -13.58 -13.22 -27.01
N GLY A 303 -14.61 -14.03 -27.28
CA GLY A 303 -14.53 -15.13 -28.23
C GLY A 303 -13.46 -16.12 -27.78
N THR A 304 -12.58 -16.52 -28.70
CA THR A 304 -11.41 -17.35 -28.41
C THR A 304 -10.22 -16.59 -27.81
N GLN A 305 -10.23 -15.25 -27.81
CA GLN A 305 -9.05 -14.44 -27.49
C GLN A 305 -9.01 -13.97 -26.02
N ARG A 306 -7.83 -14.09 -25.40
CA ARG A 306 -7.52 -13.58 -24.05
C ARG A 306 -6.92 -12.18 -24.12
N TYR A 307 -7.41 -11.27 -23.27
CA TYR A 307 -6.90 -9.91 -23.13
C TYR A 307 -6.48 -9.63 -21.68
N ASN A 308 -5.47 -8.79 -21.49
CA ASN A 308 -4.96 -8.45 -20.16
C ASN A 308 -5.92 -7.53 -19.39
N ASN A 309 -6.75 -6.76 -20.09
CA ASN A 309 -7.85 -5.96 -19.57
C ASN A 309 -8.79 -5.50 -20.70
N VAL A 310 -9.93 -4.91 -20.34
CA VAL A 310 -10.91 -4.32 -21.28
C VAL A 310 -10.27 -3.32 -22.25
N GLN A 311 -9.30 -2.52 -21.82
CA GLN A 311 -8.66 -1.53 -22.70
C GLN A 311 -7.77 -2.17 -23.78
N THR A 312 -7.10 -3.29 -23.50
CA THR A 312 -6.35 -4.05 -24.53
C THR A 312 -7.27 -4.65 -25.58
N ALA A 313 -8.50 -5.06 -25.20
CA ALA A 313 -9.52 -5.46 -26.16
C ALA A 313 -10.05 -4.27 -26.99
N ASN A 314 -10.36 -3.14 -26.35
CA ASN A 314 -10.80 -1.90 -27.01
C ASN A 314 -9.76 -1.41 -28.05
N ASN A 315 -8.48 -1.44 -27.70
CA ASN A 315 -7.39 -1.14 -28.63
C ASN A 315 -7.40 -2.11 -29.82
N ARG A 316 -7.46 -3.43 -29.59
CA ARG A 316 -7.50 -4.43 -30.68
C ARG A 316 -8.71 -4.23 -31.59
N VAL A 317 -9.89 -3.94 -31.04
CA VAL A 317 -11.11 -3.65 -31.82
C VAL A 317 -10.93 -2.39 -32.69
N ARG A 318 -10.28 -1.34 -32.19
CA ARG A 318 -9.95 -0.14 -32.96
C ARG A 318 -8.86 -0.39 -34.01
N ASP A 319 -7.95 -1.34 -33.78
CA ASP A 319 -6.99 -1.77 -34.81
C ASP A 319 -7.67 -2.57 -35.92
N VAL A 320 -8.68 -3.38 -35.60
CA VAL A 320 -9.54 -4.03 -36.62
C VAL A 320 -10.30 -2.97 -37.42
N LEU A 321 -10.87 -1.92 -36.80
CA LEU A 321 -11.51 -0.82 -37.55
C LEU A 321 -10.54 -0.09 -38.49
N ARG A 322 -9.31 0.20 -38.04
CA ARG A 322 -8.31 0.97 -38.80
C ARG A 322 -7.60 0.18 -39.90
N SER A 323 -7.61 -1.16 -39.84
CA SER A 323 -6.93 -2.04 -40.80
C SER A 323 -7.83 -2.55 -41.94
N ARG A 324 -9.12 -2.21 -41.91
CA ARG A 324 -10.12 -2.58 -42.92
C ARG A 324 -10.52 -1.36 -43.73
N LYS A 325 -10.97 -1.58 -44.97
CA LYS A 325 -11.55 -0.53 -45.83
C LYS A 325 -13.05 -0.44 -45.60
N ALA A 326 -13.65 0.72 -45.88
CA ALA A 326 -15.10 0.84 -45.99
C ALA A 326 -15.68 -0.15 -47.02
N GLY A 327 -16.85 -0.70 -46.73
CA GLY A 327 -17.48 -1.79 -47.47
C GLY A 327 -16.87 -3.18 -47.25
N GLN A 328 -15.82 -3.34 -46.43
CA GLN A 328 -15.14 -4.64 -46.27
C GLN A 328 -15.83 -5.54 -45.24
N GLU A 329 -16.34 -6.69 -45.69
CA GLU A 329 -16.83 -7.76 -44.81
C GLU A 329 -15.70 -8.45 -44.02
N LEU A 330 -15.98 -8.76 -42.74
CA LEU A 330 -15.15 -9.64 -41.92
C LEU A 330 -15.53 -11.10 -42.21
N LYS A 331 -14.55 -11.91 -42.62
CA LYS A 331 -14.74 -13.34 -42.84
C LYS A 331 -15.13 -14.04 -41.53
N GLN A 332 -16.25 -14.75 -41.54
CA GLN A 332 -16.69 -15.62 -40.44
C GLN A 332 -15.60 -16.65 -40.08
N GLY A 333 -15.54 -17.05 -38.81
CA GLY A 333 -14.50 -17.98 -38.32
C GLY A 333 -13.07 -17.41 -38.29
N THR A 334 -12.90 -16.10 -38.44
CA THR A 334 -11.62 -15.43 -38.14
C THR A 334 -11.63 -14.89 -36.70
N PRO A 335 -10.47 -14.83 -36.02
CA PRO A 335 -10.39 -14.29 -34.65
C PRO A 335 -10.90 -12.84 -34.54
N ASP A 336 -10.77 -12.05 -35.61
CA ASP A 336 -11.33 -10.69 -35.67
C ASP A 336 -12.86 -10.71 -35.67
N TYR A 337 -13.49 -11.61 -36.44
CA TYR A 337 -14.95 -11.76 -36.47
C TYR A 337 -15.49 -12.21 -35.10
N GLU A 338 -14.90 -13.26 -34.53
CA GLU A 338 -15.27 -13.77 -33.19
C GLU A 338 -15.12 -12.70 -32.10
N LEU A 339 -14.11 -11.84 -32.21
CA LEU A 339 -13.91 -10.71 -31.30
C LEU A 339 -15.07 -9.71 -31.39
N ILE A 340 -15.45 -9.22 -32.58
CA ILE A 340 -16.53 -8.23 -32.64
C ILE A 340 -17.90 -8.86 -32.37
N GLU A 341 -18.12 -10.15 -32.68
CA GLU A 341 -19.31 -10.89 -32.26
C GLU A 341 -19.39 -11.01 -30.72
N ALA A 342 -18.26 -11.26 -30.05
CA ALA A 342 -18.20 -11.28 -28.58
C ALA A 342 -18.42 -9.89 -27.97
N VAL A 343 -17.89 -8.83 -28.59
CA VAL A 343 -18.12 -7.43 -28.16
C VAL A 343 -19.59 -7.01 -28.41
N LEU A 344 -20.21 -7.44 -29.51
CA LEU A 344 -21.61 -7.18 -29.85
C LEU A 344 -22.60 -7.65 -28.79
N LYS A 345 -22.30 -8.75 -28.11
CA LYS A 345 -23.13 -9.31 -27.02
C LYS A 345 -23.24 -8.37 -25.81
N PHE A 346 -22.37 -7.36 -25.70
CA PHE A 346 -22.46 -6.31 -24.68
C PHE A 346 -23.16 -5.02 -25.17
N HIS A 347 -23.63 -4.94 -26.42
CA HIS A 347 -24.42 -3.79 -26.87
C HIS A 347 -25.76 -3.74 -26.08
N PRO A 348 -26.26 -2.58 -25.61
CA PRO A 348 -27.57 -2.47 -24.93
C PRO A 348 -28.80 -2.87 -25.78
N SER A 349 -28.58 -3.29 -27.02
CA SER A 349 -29.59 -3.83 -27.95
C SER A 349 -29.04 -5.07 -28.66
N ALA A 350 -28.21 -5.85 -27.98
CA ALA A 350 -27.51 -7.02 -28.54
C ALA A 350 -28.47 -8.01 -29.20
N GLU A 351 -29.57 -8.35 -28.53
CA GLU A 351 -30.60 -9.26 -29.06
C GLU A 351 -31.12 -8.80 -30.42
N ARG A 352 -31.52 -7.53 -30.55
CA ARG A 352 -32.01 -6.95 -31.82
C ARG A 352 -30.93 -6.93 -32.92
N LYS A 353 -29.66 -6.70 -32.56
CA LYS A 353 -28.54 -6.60 -33.50
C LYS A 353 -27.93 -7.96 -33.88
N LEU A 354 -28.15 -9.00 -33.08
CA LEU A 354 -27.74 -10.38 -33.39
C LEU A 354 -28.86 -11.16 -34.09
N ALA A 355 -30.13 -10.84 -33.84
CA ALA A 355 -31.27 -11.43 -34.52
C ALA A 355 -31.23 -11.16 -36.03
N GLY A 356 -31.15 -12.23 -36.84
CA GLY A 356 -31.11 -12.15 -38.30
C GLY A 356 -29.78 -11.66 -38.89
N MET A 357 -28.71 -11.56 -38.08
CA MET A 357 -27.37 -11.25 -38.56
C MET A 357 -26.83 -12.36 -39.48
N THR A 358 -26.42 -12.00 -40.69
CA THR A 358 -25.76 -12.89 -41.66
C THR A 358 -24.25 -12.64 -41.78
N GLY A 359 -23.78 -11.46 -41.36
CA GLY A 359 -22.36 -11.10 -41.40
C GLY A 359 -22.10 -9.75 -40.76
N ILE A 360 -20.82 -9.34 -40.75
CA ILE A 360 -20.38 -8.06 -40.19
C ILE A 360 -19.42 -7.41 -41.18
N LYS A 361 -19.66 -6.13 -41.53
CA LYS A 361 -18.74 -5.33 -42.37
C LYS A 361 -18.18 -4.13 -41.62
N VAL A 362 -17.10 -3.55 -42.12
CA VAL A 362 -16.63 -2.21 -41.74
C VAL A 362 -17.10 -1.22 -42.80
N ASP A 363 -17.66 -0.08 -42.38
CA ASP A 363 -18.12 0.98 -43.27
C ASP A 363 -17.90 2.37 -42.67
N VAL A 364 -18.12 3.43 -43.45
CA VAL A 364 -18.00 4.82 -42.97
C VAL A 364 -19.15 5.13 -42.01
N SER A 365 -18.82 5.75 -40.87
CA SER A 365 -19.77 6.27 -39.87
C SER A 365 -20.81 7.20 -40.51
N PRO A 366 -22.09 7.18 -40.07
CA PRO A 366 -23.13 8.05 -40.61
C PRO A 366 -22.90 9.54 -40.30
N TYR A 367 -21.96 9.85 -39.39
CA TYR A 367 -21.51 11.21 -39.06
C TYR A 367 -20.21 11.62 -39.78
N GLY A 368 -19.67 10.75 -40.64
CA GLY A 368 -18.38 10.97 -41.31
C GLY A 368 -17.15 10.65 -40.45
N GLU A 369 -15.98 10.98 -41.01
CA GLU A 369 -14.63 10.97 -40.41
C GLU A 369 -14.07 9.64 -39.86
N THR A 370 -14.92 8.67 -39.53
CA THR A 370 -14.56 7.46 -38.78
C THR A 370 -15.16 6.20 -39.41
N HIS A 371 -14.55 5.04 -39.12
CA HIS A 371 -15.09 3.74 -39.52
C HIS A 371 -15.88 3.12 -38.36
N CYS A 372 -17.02 2.50 -38.67
CA CYS A 372 -17.84 1.72 -37.75
C CYS A 372 -18.01 0.29 -38.26
N PHE A 373 -18.31 -0.65 -37.37
CA PHE A 373 -18.83 -1.96 -37.80
C PHE A 373 -20.33 -1.82 -38.11
N TYR A 374 -20.81 -2.64 -39.04
CA TYR A 374 -22.22 -2.77 -39.37
C TYR A 374 -22.61 -4.26 -39.34
N VAL A 375 -23.72 -4.55 -38.68
CA VAL A 375 -24.44 -5.82 -38.83
C VAL A 375 -25.01 -5.87 -40.25
N MET A 376 -24.83 -6.97 -40.97
CA MET A 376 -25.55 -7.25 -42.21
C MET A 376 -26.67 -8.25 -41.93
N ARG A 377 -27.83 -8.06 -42.55
CA ARG A 377 -29.02 -8.91 -42.40
C ARG A 377 -29.35 -9.65 -43.68
N GLY A 378 -30.09 -10.77 -43.56
CA GLY A 378 -30.48 -11.61 -44.71
C GLY A 378 -31.41 -10.95 -45.75
N ASN A 379 -31.98 -9.79 -45.44
CA ASN A 379 -32.78 -8.97 -46.37
C ASN A 379 -31.94 -7.89 -47.10
N GLY A 380 -30.62 -7.82 -46.89
CA GLY A 380 -29.73 -6.83 -47.49
C GLY A 380 -29.63 -5.51 -46.71
N GLU A 381 -30.37 -5.33 -45.61
CA GLU A 381 -30.18 -4.19 -44.71
C GLU A 381 -28.85 -4.28 -43.95
N SER A 382 -28.30 -3.12 -43.56
CA SER A 382 -27.18 -3.06 -42.60
C SER A 382 -27.37 -2.00 -41.52
N GLU A 383 -27.20 -2.38 -40.25
CA GLU A 383 -27.38 -1.54 -39.06
C GLU A 383 -26.01 -1.24 -38.40
N ASP A 384 -25.75 0.01 -38.02
CA ASP A 384 -24.47 0.42 -37.43
C ASP A 384 -24.21 -0.24 -36.06
N ILE A 385 -22.96 -0.27 -35.62
CA ILE A 385 -22.56 -0.78 -34.29
C ILE A 385 -21.71 0.28 -33.58
N SER A 386 -22.32 0.97 -32.62
CA SER A 386 -21.61 1.82 -31.67
C SER A 386 -20.77 0.98 -30.70
N VAL A 387 -19.52 0.73 -31.08
CA VAL A 387 -18.49 0.03 -30.28
C VAL A 387 -18.32 0.64 -28.89
N VAL A 388 -18.49 1.96 -28.76
CA VAL A 388 -18.46 2.67 -27.48
C VAL A 388 -19.55 2.16 -26.52
N LYS A 389 -20.79 1.98 -27.00
CA LYS A 389 -21.89 1.44 -26.17
C LYS A 389 -21.60 0.02 -25.70
N CYS A 390 -20.96 -0.80 -26.54
CA CYS A 390 -20.53 -2.15 -26.16
C CYS A 390 -19.47 -2.11 -25.05
N PHE A 391 -18.45 -1.26 -25.18
CA PHE A 391 -17.38 -1.19 -24.18
C PHE A 391 -17.82 -0.54 -22.86
N ASN A 392 -18.72 0.45 -22.87
CA ASN A 392 -19.25 1.04 -21.64
C ASN A 392 -20.03 -0.02 -20.82
N ASN A 393 -20.87 -0.83 -21.45
CA ASN A 393 -21.57 -1.93 -20.77
C ASN A 393 -20.60 -3.07 -20.38
N MET A 394 -19.58 -3.36 -21.20
CA MET A 394 -18.51 -4.32 -20.85
C MET A 394 -17.63 -3.82 -19.69
N GLN A 395 -17.52 -2.51 -19.43
CA GLN A 395 -16.85 -1.97 -18.24
C GLN A 395 -17.70 -2.18 -16.99
N GLN A 396 -19.04 -2.07 -17.10
CA GLN A 396 -19.99 -2.36 -16.01
C GLN A 396 -20.08 -3.87 -15.73
N ASN A 397 -20.05 -4.71 -16.77
CA ASN A 397 -20.16 -6.17 -16.67
C ASN A 397 -19.01 -6.88 -17.44
N PRO A 398 -17.76 -6.87 -16.94
CA PRO A 398 -16.62 -7.42 -17.70
C PRO A 398 -16.57 -8.96 -17.68
N PRO A 399 -16.32 -9.63 -18.82
CA PRO A 399 -16.18 -11.09 -18.90
C PRO A 399 -14.82 -11.56 -18.36
N TYR A 400 -14.64 -11.45 -17.05
CA TYR A 400 -13.45 -11.90 -16.33
C TYR A 400 -13.28 -13.42 -16.35
N LEU A 401 -12.02 -13.87 -16.27
CA LEU A 401 -11.70 -15.30 -16.13
C LEU A 401 -12.14 -15.86 -14.77
N LYS A 402 -12.79 -17.03 -14.79
CA LYS A 402 -13.37 -17.68 -13.60
C LYS A 402 -12.34 -18.08 -12.54
N GLU A 403 -11.09 -18.28 -12.94
CA GLU A 403 -9.96 -18.54 -12.03
C GLU A 403 -9.77 -17.41 -11.01
N ASP A 404 -10.05 -16.16 -11.39
CA ASP A 404 -9.97 -14.99 -10.51
C ASP A 404 -11.24 -14.73 -9.69
N GLU A 405 -12.40 -15.32 -10.02
CA GLU A 405 -13.63 -15.18 -9.21
C GLU A 405 -13.44 -15.75 -7.80
N ALA A 406 -12.68 -16.85 -7.69
CA ALA A 406 -12.34 -17.47 -6.40
C ALA A 406 -11.34 -16.64 -5.57
N ALA A 407 -10.56 -15.75 -6.21
CA ALA A 407 -9.72 -14.78 -5.53
C ALA A 407 -10.54 -13.57 -5.06
N VAL A 408 -11.40 -13.02 -5.92
CA VAL A 408 -12.30 -11.90 -5.58
C VAL A 408 -13.19 -12.25 -4.39
N LYS A 409 -13.80 -13.45 -4.37
CA LYS A 409 -14.63 -13.91 -3.23
C LYS A 409 -13.84 -14.12 -1.91
N LYS A 410 -12.50 -14.04 -1.92
CA LYS A 410 -11.65 -14.04 -0.72
C LYS A 410 -11.13 -12.67 -0.31
N GLU A 411 -10.98 -11.73 -1.24
CA GLU A 411 -10.58 -10.34 -0.93
C GLU A 411 -11.81 -9.42 -0.65
N ALA A 412 -13.03 -9.82 -1.03
CA ALA A 412 -14.27 -9.05 -0.84
C ALA A 412 -15.08 -9.39 0.44
N ALA A 413 -14.61 -10.30 1.29
CA ALA A 413 -15.25 -10.57 2.59
C ALA A 413 -14.84 -9.51 3.62
N PRO A 414 -15.77 -8.77 4.26
CA PRO A 414 -15.41 -7.90 5.38
C PRO A 414 -14.83 -8.74 6.52
N ALA A 415 -13.84 -8.18 7.22
CA ALA A 415 -13.23 -8.84 8.36
C ALA A 415 -14.14 -8.73 9.59
N GLU A 416 -15.06 -9.69 9.75
CA GLU A 416 -15.86 -9.82 10.98
C GLU A 416 -14.96 -9.88 12.22
N GLU A 417 -15.37 -9.18 13.27
CA GLU A 417 -14.64 -9.14 14.53
C GLU A 417 -14.64 -10.52 15.19
N LYS A 418 -13.45 -11.12 15.32
CA LYS A 418 -13.26 -12.27 16.21
C LYS A 418 -13.25 -11.80 17.67
N SER A 419 -14.45 -11.63 18.21
CA SER A 419 -14.68 -11.60 19.65
C SER A 419 -14.20 -12.92 20.28
N SER A 420 -13.32 -12.82 21.28
CA SER A 420 -12.79 -13.93 22.11
C SER A 420 -12.15 -13.35 23.36
#